data_AF-A0A3S1XIV4-F1
#
_entry.id   AF-A0A3S1XIV4-F1
#
_cell.length_a   1.000
_cell.length_b   1.000
_cell.length_c   1.000
_cell.angle_alpha   90.00
_cell.angle_beta   90.00
_cell.angle_gamma   90.00
#
_symmetry.space_group_name_H-M   'P 1'
#
loop_
_entity.id
_entity.type
_entity.pdbx_description
1 polymer ?
#
loop_
_entity_poly.entity_id
_entity_poly.type
_entity_poly.pdbx_seq_one_letter_code
_entity_poly.pdbx_strand_id
1 'polypeptide(L)' 'GRLGEVALFGPAPQTSYDSAKPDDRFFTLLGAGDDPAVLEARLEREKKFDPDIWVVEIEAGAVPVEELISVKTP' A
#
# COMPACT_ATOMS: atom_id res chain seq x y z
N GLY A 1 -2.56 17.49 -4.23
CA GLY A 1 -1.76 18.67 -4.62
C GLY A 1 -0.30 18.35 -4.43
N ARG A 2 0.62 18.91 -5.24
CA ARG A 2 2.08 18.65 -5.24
C ARG A 2 2.77 18.99 -3.90
N LEU A 3 2.44 18.30 -2.82
CA LEU A 3 2.98 18.56 -1.48
C LEU A 3 4.11 17.60 -1.10
N GLY A 4 4.58 16.75 -2.04
CA GLY A 4 5.67 15.80 -1.76
C GLY A 4 5.31 14.72 -0.73
N GLU A 5 4.03 14.64 -0.36
CA GLU A 5 3.50 13.65 0.56
C GLU A 5 3.42 12.30 -0.17
N VAL A 6 4.05 11.29 0.43
CA VAL A 6 4.04 9.91 -0.05
C VAL A 6 3.24 9.08 0.94
N ALA A 7 2.46 8.15 0.40
CA ALA A 7 1.78 7.13 1.16
C ALA A 7 2.16 5.75 0.61
N LEU A 8 2.46 4.82 1.51
CA LEU A 8 2.77 3.44 1.18
C LEU A 8 1.57 2.56 1.56
N PHE A 9 1.09 1.80 0.59
CA PHE A 9 0.05 0.79 0.77
C PHE A 9 0.65 -0.60 0.57
N GLY A 10 0.16 -1.58 1.32
CA GLY A 10 0.58 -2.98 1.18
C GLY A 10 -0.60 -3.93 1.32
N PRO A 11 -0.40 -5.24 1.06
CA PRO A 11 -1.47 -6.22 1.11
C PRO A 11 -2.12 -6.26 2.50
N ALA A 12 -3.44 -6.20 2.52
CA ALA A 12 -4.19 -6.31 3.77
C ALA A 12 -3.96 -7.69 4.41
N PRO A 13 -3.93 -7.76 5.76
CA PRO A 13 -3.78 -9.04 6.46
C PRO A 13 -4.85 -10.05 6.04
N GLN A 14 -4.49 -11.33 5.97
CA GLN A 14 -5.45 -12.39 5.61
C GLN A 14 -6.66 -12.44 6.56
N THR A 15 -6.47 -12.02 7.83
CA THR A 15 -7.54 -11.91 8.84
C THR A 15 -8.59 -10.86 8.52
N SER A 16 -8.28 -9.91 7.63
CA SER A 16 -9.20 -8.87 7.17
C SER A 16 -10.11 -9.35 6.04
N TYR A 17 -9.92 -10.57 5.55
CA TYR A 17 -10.81 -11.20 4.56
C TYR A 17 -11.93 -11.95 5.27
N ASP A 18 -13.17 -11.77 4.79
CA ASP A 18 -14.29 -12.58 5.27
C ASP A 18 -14.15 -14.02 4.74
N SER A 19 -14.89 -14.97 5.31
CA SER A 19 -14.75 -16.42 5.02
C SER A 19 -14.89 -16.81 3.54
N ALA A 20 -15.52 -15.96 2.73
CA ALA A 20 -15.48 -16.03 1.29
C ALA A 20 -14.18 -15.38 0.81
N LYS A 21 -13.12 -16.17 0.59
CA LYS A 21 -11.87 -15.75 -0.07
C LYS A 21 -12.24 -15.00 -1.36
N PRO A 22 -12.22 -13.66 -1.37
CA PRO A 22 -12.52 -12.91 -2.56
C PRO A 22 -11.32 -12.99 -3.49
N ASP A 23 -11.58 -13.04 -4.79
CA ASP A 23 -10.53 -12.95 -5.81
C ASP A 23 -9.81 -11.59 -5.80
N ASP A 24 -10.40 -10.60 -5.12
CA ASP A 24 -9.88 -9.25 -4.99
C ASP A 24 -8.76 -9.14 -3.96
N ARG A 25 -7.68 -8.46 -4.33
CA ARG A 25 -6.60 -8.09 -3.41
C ARG A 25 -6.94 -6.78 -2.73
N PHE A 26 -7.05 -6.80 -1.40
CA PHE A 26 -7.18 -5.58 -0.61
C PHE A 26 -5.83 -5.06 -0.15
N PHE A 27 -5.74 -3.75 -0.02
CA PHE A 27 -4.57 -3.05 0.49
C PHE A 27 -4.91 -2.29 1.76
N THR A 28 -3.95 -2.11 2.65
CA THR A 28 -4.06 -1.25 3.84
C THR A 28 -2.96 -0.20 3.82
N LEU A 29 -3.23 0.94 4.43
CA LEU A 29 -2.24 2.00 4.59
C LEU A 29 -1.15 1.56 5.58
N LEU A 30 0.10 1.57 5.13
CA LEU A 30 1.26 1.20 5.95
C LEU A 30 2.00 2.41 6.53
N GLY A 31 1.85 3.58 5.90
CA GLY A 31 2.43 4.85 6.32
C GLY A 31 2.02 5.97 5.34
N ALA A 32 1.81 7.18 5.84
CA ALA A 32 1.47 8.36 5.04
C ALA A 32 2.11 9.60 5.66
N GLY A 33 2.73 10.46 4.84
CA GLY A 33 3.39 11.66 5.30
C GLY A 33 4.66 11.41 6.13
N ASP A 34 5.17 10.18 6.12
CA ASP A 34 6.45 9.81 6.73
C ASP A 34 7.63 10.35 5.90
N ASP A 35 8.81 10.46 6.52
CA ASP A 35 10.07 10.66 5.80
C ASP A 35 10.22 9.54 4.75
N PRO A 36 10.41 9.87 3.45
CA PRO A 36 10.58 8.89 2.38
C PRO A 36 11.60 7.79 2.72
N ALA A 37 12.65 8.09 3.50
CA ALA A 37 13.62 7.11 3.93
C ALA A 37 13.03 6.00 4.84
N VAL A 38 12.00 6.32 5.63
CA VAL A 38 11.30 5.35 6.48
C VAL A 38 10.47 4.38 5.63
N LEU A 39 9.80 4.89 4.60
CA LEU A 39 9.02 4.08 3.66
C LEU A 39 9.94 3.17 2.84
N GLU A 40 11.06 3.70 2.35
CA GLU A 40 12.08 2.93 1.63
C GLU A 40 12.67 1.81 2.48
N ALA A 41 13.03 2.12 3.74
CA ALA A 41 13.54 1.12 4.67
C ALA A 41 12.51 0.02 4.98
N ARG A 42 11.21 0.32 4.85
CA ARG A 42 10.14 -0.68 4.98
C ARG A 42 10.07 -1.57 3.73
N LEU A 43 10.07 -0.99 2.54
CA LEU A 43 10.09 -1.74 1.28
C LEU A 43 11.28 -2.70 1.20
N GLU A 44 12.47 -2.27 1.61
CA GLU A 44 13.66 -3.11 1.65
C GLU A 44 13.56 -4.27 2.66
N ARG A 45 12.79 -4.10 3.74
CA ARG A 45 12.47 -5.20 4.65
C ARG A 45 11.51 -6.19 4.01
N GLU A 46 10.48 -5.71 3.33
CA GLU A 46 9.52 -6.60 2.67
C GLU A 46 10.13 -7.34 1.49
N LYS A 47 10.99 -6.71 0.70
CA LYS A 47 11.74 -7.38 -0.38
C LYS A 47 12.67 -8.50 0.12
N LYS A 48 13.18 -8.39 1.35
CA LYS A 48 13.98 -9.46 1.97
C LYS A 48 13.12 -10.63 2.43
N PHE A 49 11.89 -10.35 2.85
CA PHE A 49 10.93 -11.37 3.29
C PHE A 49 10.27 -12.06 2.10
N ASP A 50 9.84 -11.27 1.12
CA ASP A 50 9.21 -11.68 -0.12
C ASP A 50 10.00 -11.15 -1.32
N PRO A 51 10.95 -11.93 -1.86
CA PRO A 51 11.78 -11.51 -2.97
C PRO A 51 11.01 -11.40 -4.30
N ASP A 52 9.76 -11.87 -4.37
CA ASP A 52 8.91 -11.76 -5.56
C ASP A 52 7.88 -10.61 -5.50
N ILE A 53 8.00 -9.73 -4.49
CA ILE A 53 7.14 -8.57 -4.32
C ILE A 53 7.14 -7.63 -5.55
N TRP A 54 5.94 -7.14 -5.89
CA TRP A 54 5.74 -6.12 -6.90
C TRP A 54 5.54 -4.76 -6.22
N VAL A 55 6.28 -3.75 -6.67
CA VAL A 55 6.15 -2.37 -6.22
C VAL A 55 5.66 -1.52 -7.40
N VAL A 56 4.59 -0.77 -7.18
CA VAL A 56 4.00 0.12 -8.18
C VAL A 56 3.94 1.53 -7.60
N GLU A 57 4.57 2.47 -8.29
CA GLU A 57 4.49 3.89 -7.96
C GLU A 57 3.36 4.54 -8.76
N ILE A 58 2.52 5.33 -8.08
CA ILE A 58 1.35 5.97 -8.66
C ILE A 58 1.41 7.46 -8.35
N GLU A 59 1.48 8.30 -9.39
CA GLU A 59 1.28 9.74 -9.24
C GLU A 59 -0.23 10.04 -9.24
N ALA A 60 -0.82 10.14 -8.04
CA ALA A 60 -2.21 10.53 -7.88
C ALA A 60 -2.40 11.99 -8.33
N GLY A 61 -3.06 12.18 -9.48
CA GLY A 61 -3.44 13.49 -10.00
C GLY A 61 -4.57 14.13 -9.18
N ALA A 62 -5.74 14.30 -9.81
CA ALA A 62 -6.95 14.72 -9.11
C ALA A 62 -7.78 13.54 -8.58
N VAL A 63 -7.42 12.31 -8.97
CA VAL A 63 -8.13 11.08 -8.58
C VAL A 63 -7.60 10.62 -7.21
N PRO A 64 -8.48 10.40 -6.22
CA PRO A 64 -8.10 9.81 -4.94
C PRO A 64 -7.53 8.39 -5.11
N VAL A 65 -6.56 8.01 -4.29
CA VAL A 65 -5.91 6.70 -4.39
C VAL A 65 -6.87 5.55 -4.07
N GLU A 66 -7.88 5.81 -3.24
CA GLU A 66 -8.92 4.86 -2.86
C GLU A 66 -9.85 4.50 -4.04
N GLU A 67 -9.86 5.32 -5.10
CA GLU A 67 -10.56 5.01 -6.36
C GLU A 67 -9.67 4.19 -7.32
N LEU A 68 -8.36 4.13 -7.08
CA LEU A 68 -7.40 3.40 -7.93
C LEU A 68 -7.10 2.01 -7.40
N ILE A 69 -7.19 1.80 -6.08
CA ILE A 69 -6.92 0.52 -5.42
C ILE A 69 -7.99 0.21 -4.36
N SER A 70 -8.29 -1.06 -4.17
CA SER A 70 -9.24 -1.51 -3.15
C SER A 70 -8.61 -1.45 -1.75
N VAL A 71 -8.85 -0.35 -1.02
CA VAL A 71 -8.32 -0.15 0.33
C VAL A 71 -9.29 -0.67 1.39
N LYS A 72 -8.77 -1.42 2.38
CA LYS A 72 -9.46 -1.69 3.65
C LYS A 72 -8.89 -0.82 4.75
N THR A 73 -9.76 -0.11 5.44
CA THR A 73 -9.42 0.56 6.71
C THR A 73 -9.28 -0.51 7.80
N PRO A 74 -8.26 -0.43 8.67
CA PRO A 74 -8.10 -1.35 9.80
C PRO A 74 -9.32 -1.43 10.72
#